data_AF-A0A392S3X8-F1
#
_entry.id   AF-A0A392S3X8-F1
#
_cell.length_a   1.000
_cell.length_b   1.000
_cell.length_c   1.000
_cell.angle_alpha   90.00
_cell.angle_beta   90.00
_cell.angle_gamma   90.00
#
_symmetry.space_group_name_H-M   'P 1'
#
loop_
_entity.id
_entity.type
_entity.pdbx_description
1 polymer ?
#
loop_
_entity_poly.entity_id
_entity_poly.type
_entity_poly.pdbx_seq_one_letter_code
_entity_poly.pdbx_strand_id
1 'polypeptide(L)' 'MVRKLHVQVQGHELVVPAYLLPVAGADLILGSSWLATLGPHIADYAHLTLKFYQQGKFITL' A
#
# COMPACT_ATOMS: atom_id res chain seq x y z
N MET A 1 0.07 -11.98 13.33
CA MET A 1 0.23 -10.60 12.80
C MET A 1 1.71 -10.36 12.52
N VAL A 2 2.04 -9.99 11.29
CA VAL A 2 3.38 -9.54 10.90
C VAL A 2 3.43 -8.04 11.11
N ARG A 3 4.35 -7.57 11.97
CA ARG A 3 4.41 -6.15 12.36
C ARG A 3 5.02 -5.25 11.28
N LYS A 4 5.98 -5.78 10.52
CA LYS A 4 6.68 -5.08 9.43
C LYS A 4 6.86 -6.05 8.28
N LEU A 5 5.95 -6.00 7.31
CA LEU A 5 6.09 -6.70 6.04
C LEU A 5 6.68 -5.72 5.03
N HIS A 6 7.84 -6.06 4.48
CA HIS A 6 8.47 -5.31 3.40
C HIS A 6 7.92 -5.83 2.07
N VAL A 7 7.33 -4.93 1.28
CA VAL A 7 6.68 -5.26 0.01
C VAL A 7 7.22 -4.33 -1.07
N GLN A 8 7.59 -4.88 -2.22
CA GLN A 8 7.95 -4.10 -3.39
C GLN A 8 6.74 -3.95 -4.30
N VAL A 9 6.29 -2.71 -4.53
CA VAL A 9 5.18 -2.39 -5.42
C VAL A 9 5.68 -1.40 -6.45
N GLN A 10 5.72 -1.78 -7.73
CA GLN A 10 6.18 -0.93 -8.83
C GLN A 10 7.55 -0.26 -8.58
N GLY A 11 8.48 -0.97 -7.92
CA GLY A 11 9.81 -0.45 -7.59
C GLY A 11 9.86 0.46 -6.35
N HIS A 12 8.75 0.59 -5.62
CA HIS A 12 8.67 1.29 -4.34
C HIS A 12 8.57 0.30 -3.18
N GLU A 13 9.40 0.49 -2.16
CA GLU A 13 9.29 -0.28 -0.92
C GLU A 13 8.17 0.28 -0.02
N LEU A 14 7.23 -0.58 0.35
CA LEU A 14 6.21 -0.33 1.35
C LEU A 14 6.48 -1.20 2.58
N VAL A 15 6.46 -0.59 3.75
CA VAL A 15 6.57 -1.29 5.03
C VAL A 15 5.21 -1.21 5.73
N VAL A 16 4.50 -2.32 5.77
CA VAL A 16 3.11 -2.36 6.24
C VAL A 16 2.91 -3.42 7.33
N PRO A 17 2.05 -3.18 8.34
CA PRO A 17 1.57 -4.25 9.20
C PRO A 17 0.58 -5.13 8.43
N ALA A 18 0.66 -6.46 8.60
CA ALA A 18 -0.19 -7.42 7.91
C ALA A 18 -0.72 -8.52 8.84
N TYR A 19 -1.91 -9.02 8.53
CA TYR A 19 -2.50 -10.20 9.17
C TYR A 19 -2.44 -11.38 8.20
N LEU A 20 -2.10 -12.57 8.71
CA LEU A 20 -2.23 -13.79 7.91
C LEU A 20 -3.70 -14.21 7.94
N LEU A 21 -4.27 -14.37 6.74
CA LEU A 21 -5.63 -14.87 6.55
C LEU A 21 -5.53 -16.17 5.74
N PRO A 22 -6.28 -17.23 6.12
CA PRO A 22 -6.34 -18.47 5.35
C PRO A 22 -7.30 -18.28 4.16
N VAL A 23 -6.93 -17.41 3.22
CA VAL A 23 -7.73 -17.08 2.04
C VAL A 23 -7.00 -17.49 0.77
N ALA A 24 -7.73 -18.07 -0.18
CA ALA A 24 -7.22 -18.37 -1.51
C ALA A 24 -7.51 -17.19 -2.45
N GLY A 25 -6.57 -16.86 -3.34
CA GLY A 25 -6.81 -15.95 -4.46
C GLY A 25 -6.07 -14.60 -4.44
N ALA A 26 -5.35 -14.26 -3.37
CA ALA A 26 -4.47 -13.10 -3.34
C ALA A 26 -3.31 -13.29 -2.35
N ASP A 27 -2.10 -12.86 -2.72
CA ASP A 27 -0.92 -12.93 -1.84
C ASP A 27 -0.93 -11.82 -0.78
N LEU A 28 -1.51 -10.66 -1.10
CA LEU A 28 -1.61 -9.50 -0.21
C LEU A 28 -2.82 -8.63 -0.55
N ILE A 29 -3.56 -8.21 0.47
CA ILE A 29 -4.68 -7.25 0.34
C ILE A 29 -4.31 -5.98 1.10
N LEU A 30 -4.13 -4.88 0.37
CA LEU A 30 -3.93 -3.55 0.95
C LEU A 30 -5.29 -2.85 1.05
N GLY A 31 -5.89 -2.90 2.24
CA GLY A 31 -7.20 -2.32 2.52
C GLY A 31 -7.16 -0.85 2.96
N SER A 32 -8.32 -0.36 3.39
CA SER A 32 -8.49 1.01 3.90
C SER A 32 -7.61 1.34 5.12
N SER A 33 -7.29 0.33 5.93
CA SER A 33 -6.36 0.49 7.06
C SER A 33 -4.97 0.92 6.62
N TRP A 34 -4.48 0.41 5.48
CA TRP A 34 -3.22 0.85 4.90
C TRP A 34 -3.36 2.23 4.24
N LEU A 35 -4.43 2.47 3.47
CA LEU A 35 -4.68 3.78 2.84
C LEU A 35 -4.70 4.93 3.85
N ALA A 36 -5.25 4.70 5.05
CA ALA A 36 -5.27 5.68 6.13
C ALA A 36 -3.86 6.06 6.64
N THR A 37 -2.84 5.21 6.43
CA THR A 37 -1.45 5.50 6.82
C THR A 37 -0.72 6.43 5.86
N LEU A 38 -1.24 6.62 4.64
CA LEU A 38 -0.59 7.42 3.60
C LEU A 38 -0.76 8.94 3.80
N GLY A 39 -1.64 9.35 4.71
CA GLY A 39 -2.07 10.75 4.81
C GLY A 39 -2.84 11.20 3.56
N PRO A 40 -2.76 12.48 3.18
CA PRO A 40 -3.38 12.97 1.95
C PRO A 40 -2.87 12.22 0.72
N HIS A 41 -3.78 11.64 -0.04
CA HIS A 41 -3.48 10.89 -1.26
C HIS A 41 -4.56 11.14 -2.32
N ILE A 42 -4.19 10.91 -3.58
CA ILE A 42 -5.06 11.02 -4.75
C ILE A 42 -5.17 9.64 -5.38
N ALA A 43 -6.38 9.11 -5.46
CA ALA A 43 -6.69 7.95 -6.28
C ALA A 43 -7.26 8.43 -7.61
N ASP A 44 -6.51 8.24 -8.69
CA ASP A 44 -6.98 8.49 -10.06
C ASP A 44 -7.53 7.18 -10.64
N TYR A 45 -8.84 7.01 -10.58
CA TYR A 45 -9.52 5.82 -11.07
C TYR A 45 -9.56 5.72 -12.60
N ALA A 46 -9.35 6.82 -13.33
CA ALA A 46 -9.28 6.78 -14.79
C ALA A 46 -7.95 6.19 -15.26
N HIS A 47 -6.87 6.49 -14.55
CA HIS A 47 -5.51 6.00 -14.86
C HIS A 47 -5.05 4.84 -13.96
N LEU A 48 -5.88 4.40 -13.01
CA LEU A 48 -5.59 3.37 -12.02
C LEU A 48 -4.31 3.65 -11.22
N THR A 49 -4.11 4.91 -10.83
CA THR A 49 -2.94 5.32 -10.05
C THR A 49 -3.30 5.79 -8.65
N LEU A 50 -2.37 5.60 -7.72
CA LEU A 50 -2.45 6.10 -6.35
C LEU A 50 -1.22 6.95 -6.04
N LYS A 51 -1.43 8.25 -5.86
CA LYS A 51 -0.36 9.20 -5.54
C LYS A 51 -0.43 9.66 -4.11
N PHE A 52 0.68 9.56 -3.38
CA PHE A 52 0.80 9.98 -1.98
C PHE A 52 2.19 10.52 -1.68
N TYR A 53 2.34 11.19 -0.54
CA TYR A 53 3.61 11.75 -0.10
C TYR A 53 4.25 10.87 0.97
N GLN A 54 5.49 10.42 0.74
CA GLN A 54 6.22 9.57 1.67
C GLN A 54 7.70 9.94 1.66
N GLN A 55 8.32 10.05 2.84
CA GLN A 55 9.76 10.30 2.99
C GLN A 55 10.28 11.49 2.16
N GLY A 56 9.53 12.58 2.09
CA GLY A 56 9.96 13.79 1.39
C GLY A 56 9.70 13.81 -0.13
N LYS A 57 9.08 12.76 -0.68
CA LYS A 57 8.79 12.66 -2.13
C LYS A 57 7.36 12.22 -2.40
N PHE A 58 6.84 12.62 -3.57
CA PHE A 58 5.63 12.02 -4.11
C PHE A 58 5.96 10.66 -4.73
N ILE A 59 5.17 9.66 -4.36
CA ILE A 59 5.16 8.33 -4.95
C ILE A 59 3.86 8.19 -5.74
N THR A 60 3.94 7.60 -6.92
CA THR A 60 2.78 7.19 -7.71
C THR A 60 2.89 5.68 -7.91
N LEU A 61 1.91 4.96 -7.39
CA LEU A 61 1.66 3.54 -7.70
C LEU A 61 0.54 3.44 -8.75
#